data_AF-A0A960YM84-F1
#
_entry.id   AF-A0A960YM84-F1
#
_cell.length_a   1.000
_cell.length_b   1.000
_cell.length_c   1.000
_cell.angle_alpha   90.00
_cell.angle_beta   90.00
_cell.angle_gamma   90.00
#
_symmetry.space_group_name_H-M   'P 1'
#
loop_
_entity.id
_entity.type
_entity.pdbx_description
1 polymer ?
#
loop_
_entity_poly.entity_id
_entity_poly.type
_entity_poly.pdbx_seq_one_letter_code
_entity_poly.pdbx_strand_id
1 'polypeptide(L)'
;PFALAIRGAFLQEFNLRVQTISDDDCILVMLPHEFSEGKLFELIRSDNLEYRLKAVLSSTGFYGALFRQSAGIAMLLPGKGFKSRTPLWLNRLRTKKLLEATASFEDFPITLETWRSSLSDSFDLTTLSSRLQELESGAIRISEVFTKTPSPFAQNLIWQQTNTFMYQDDRPGSAGAGRPGDDFFRELAKSSGLRPAIPIEVVQRYRGRMMCTSPGYEPDDIVILMDLIRDRVLISPQELQFYKEALESTAAQSSGKRAGKNRPNREASEVRLQDTLEEGLAAILDAENSVVAYCALETVPLLFLAFSDRFARSEKDSEARP
;
A
#
# COMPACT_ATOMS: atom_id res chain seq x y z
N PRO A 1 21.33 -25.18 1.17
CA PRO A 1 21.98 -25.14 -0.17
C PRO A 1 21.05 -25.63 -1.29
N PHE A 2 20.39 -26.79 -1.14
CA PHE A 2 19.52 -27.36 -2.18
C PHE A 2 18.36 -26.42 -2.59
N ALA A 3 17.67 -25.77 -1.64
CA ALA A 3 16.65 -24.77 -1.95
C ALA A 3 17.17 -23.60 -2.82
N LEU A 4 18.42 -23.19 -2.65
CA LEU A 4 19.05 -22.18 -3.50
C LEU A 4 19.37 -22.73 -4.90
N ALA A 5 19.80 -23.98 -5.00
CA ALA A 5 20.00 -24.64 -6.29
C ALA A 5 18.68 -24.72 -7.08
N ILE A 6 17.55 -25.00 -6.40
CA ILE A 6 16.21 -24.93 -6.99
C ILE A 6 15.95 -23.53 -7.57
N ARG A 7 16.15 -22.48 -6.77
CA ARG A 7 15.99 -21.10 -7.25
C ARG A 7 16.87 -20.79 -8.46
N GLY A 8 18.11 -21.26 -8.45
CA GLY A 8 19.05 -21.10 -9.55
C GLY A 8 18.61 -21.81 -10.82
N ALA A 9 18.14 -23.05 -10.72
CA ALA A 9 17.61 -23.82 -11.85
C ALA A 9 16.41 -23.12 -12.49
N PHE A 10 15.43 -22.68 -11.69
CA PHE A 10 14.26 -21.97 -12.23
C PHE A 10 14.61 -20.63 -12.86
N LEU A 11 15.58 -19.90 -12.29
CA LEU A 11 16.05 -18.64 -12.84
C LEU A 11 16.76 -18.84 -14.18
N GLN A 12 17.59 -19.86 -14.32
CA GLN A 12 18.39 -20.07 -15.54
C GLN A 12 17.58 -20.69 -16.68
N GLU A 13 16.72 -21.66 -16.38
CA GLU A 13 15.98 -22.41 -17.41
C GLU A 13 14.69 -21.73 -17.84
N PHE A 14 14.00 -21.10 -16.89
CA PHE A 14 12.68 -20.51 -17.14
C PHE A 14 12.66 -18.99 -16.95
N ASN A 15 13.77 -18.37 -16.55
CA ASN A 15 13.82 -16.97 -16.15
C ASN A 15 12.80 -16.63 -15.04
N LEU A 16 12.50 -17.62 -14.17
CA LEU A 16 11.52 -17.50 -13.10
C LEU A 16 12.21 -17.36 -11.75
N ARG A 17 11.90 -16.26 -11.06
CA ARG A 17 12.35 -16.01 -9.68
C ARG A 17 11.38 -16.67 -8.71
N VAL A 18 11.58 -17.95 -8.45
CA VAL A 18 10.78 -18.69 -7.48
C VAL A 18 11.19 -18.34 -6.04
N GLN A 19 10.21 -18.31 -5.14
CA GLN A 19 10.45 -18.16 -3.72
C GLN A 19 10.54 -19.53 -3.07
N THR A 20 11.50 -19.69 -2.15
CA THR A 20 11.69 -20.94 -1.41
C THR A 20 11.84 -20.65 0.06
N ILE A 21 11.26 -21.52 0.89
CA ILE A 21 11.48 -21.56 2.34
C ILE A 21 12.02 -22.94 2.64
N SER A 22 13.05 -23.02 3.49
CA SER A 22 13.71 -24.28 3.83
C SER A 22 13.77 -24.43 5.33
N ASP A 23 13.48 -25.65 5.77
CA ASP A 23 13.64 -26.13 7.13
C ASP A 23 14.53 -27.38 7.11
N ASP A 24 14.81 -27.96 8.27
CA ASP A 24 15.67 -29.17 8.37
C ASP A 24 15.03 -30.39 7.66
N ASP A 25 13.71 -30.52 7.74
CA ASP A 25 12.97 -31.68 7.21
C ASP A 25 12.42 -31.49 5.79
N CYS A 26 12.24 -30.24 5.36
CA CYS A 26 11.48 -29.96 4.14
C CYS A 26 11.85 -28.64 3.47
N ILE A 27 11.56 -28.55 2.16
CA ILE A 27 11.72 -27.34 1.36
C ILE A 27 10.38 -27.02 0.69
N LEU A 28 9.85 -25.84 0.98
CA LEU A 28 8.71 -25.27 0.28
C LEU A 28 9.20 -24.50 -0.94
N VAL A 29 8.61 -24.79 -2.10
CA VAL A 29 8.83 -24.04 -3.34
C VAL A 29 7.49 -23.48 -3.79
N MET A 30 7.42 -22.16 -3.96
CA MET A 30 6.22 -21.49 -4.47
C MET A 30 6.35 -21.31 -5.98
N LEU A 31 5.49 -22.01 -6.72
CA LEU A 31 5.49 -22.03 -8.18
C LEU A 31 4.23 -21.34 -8.71
N PRO A 32 4.33 -20.59 -9.83
CA PRO A 32 3.17 -19.92 -10.42
C PRO A 32 2.19 -20.91 -11.09
N HIS A 33 2.69 -22.07 -11.50
CA HIS A 33 1.94 -23.13 -12.17
C HIS A 33 2.41 -24.51 -11.69
N GLU A 34 1.62 -25.54 -11.96
CA GLU A 34 1.98 -26.94 -11.65
C GLU A 34 3.30 -27.35 -12.33
N PHE A 35 4.11 -28.11 -11.60
CA PHE A 35 5.42 -28.56 -12.04
C PHE A 35 5.64 -30.00 -11.57
N SER A 36 6.07 -30.88 -12.47
CA SER A 36 6.32 -32.29 -12.15
C SER A 36 7.69 -32.48 -11.49
N GLU A 37 7.75 -33.35 -10.49
CA GLU A 37 8.99 -33.66 -9.74
C GLU A 37 10.13 -34.18 -10.62
N GLY A 38 9.84 -35.01 -11.64
CA GLY A 38 10.87 -35.61 -12.49
C GLY A 38 11.72 -34.54 -13.18
N LYS A 39 11.08 -33.45 -13.62
CA LYS A 39 11.76 -32.30 -14.19
C LYS A 39 12.65 -31.58 -13.18
N LEU A 40 12.30 -31.54 -11.89
CA LEU A 40 13.10 -30.83 -10.89
C LEU A 40 14.47 -31.49 -10.71
N PHE A 41 14.47 -32.82 -10.57
CA PHE A 41 15.69 -33.60 -10.36
C PHE A 41 16.47 -33.86 -11.66
N GLU A 42 15.85 -33.67 -12.82
CA GLU A 42 16.57 -33.55 -14.10
C GLU A 42 17.33 -32.21 -14.21
N LEU A 43 16.76 -31.12 -13.70
CA LEU A 43 17.36 -29.78 -13.78
C LEU A 43 18.52 -29.57 -12.80
N ILE A 44 18.48 -30.25 -11.65
CA ILE A 44 19.47 -30.13 -10.58
C ILE A 44 20.16 -31.48 -10.41
N ARG A 45 21.39 -31.54 -10.89
CA ARG A 45 22.22 -32.73 -10.87
C ARG A 45 23.47 -32.48 -10.03
N SER A 46 24.10 -33.55 -9.60
CA SER A 46 25.34 -33.50 -8.82
C SER A 46 26.47 -32.73 -9.54
N ASP A 47 26.55 -32.84 -10.88
CA ASP A 47 27.56 -32.17 -11.71
C ASP A 47 27.31 -30.67 -11.91
N ASN A 48 26.05 -30.21 -11.84
CA ASN A 48 25.67 -28.82 -12.08
C ASN A 48 25.28 -28.04 -10.81
N LEU A 49 25.30 -28.69 -9.64
CA LEU A 49 24.85 -28.13 -8.36
C LEU A 49 25.47 -26.77 -8.03
N GLU A 50 26.80 -26.67 -8.11
CA GLU A 50 27.49 -25.41 -7.80
C GLU A 50 27.13 -24.29 -8.78
N TYR A 51 27.00 -24.62 -10.06
CA TYR A 51 26.63 -23.67 -11.10
C TYR A 51 25.25 -23.08 -10.83
N ARG A 52 24.27 -23.92 -10.47
CA ARG A 52 22.92 -23.48 -10.08
C ARG A 52 22.96 -22.60 -8.84
N LEU A 53 23.71 -23.01 -7.80
CA LEU A 53 23.80 -22.28 -6.54
C LEU A 53 24.42 -20.88 -6.73
N LYS A 54 25.54 -20.79 -7.46
CA LYS A 54 26.27 -19.54 -7.73
C LYS A 54 25.41 -18.49 -8.45
N ALA A 55 24.45 -18.93 -9.27
CA ALA A 55 23.56 -18.04 -10.01
C ALA A 55 22.69 -17.14 -9.12
N VAL A 56 22.36 -17.59 -7.90
CA VAL A 56 21.45 -16.87 -7.00
C VAL A 56 22.07 -16.48 -5.68
N LEU A 57 23.15 -17.15 -5.23
CA LEU A 57 23.68 -17.02 -3.87
C LEU A 57 23.97 -15.57 -3.49
N SER A 58 24.62 -14.80 -4.35
CA SER A 58 25.00 -13.40 -4.11
C SER A 58 23.80 -12.47 -3.83
N SER A 59 22.62 -12.82 -4.36
CA SER A 59 21.37 -12.06 -4.19
C SER A 59 20.60 -12.44 -2.92
N THR A 60 21.08 -13.41 -2.14
CA THR A 60 20.37 -13.91 -0.96
C THR A 60 20.65 -13.10 0.30
N GLY A 61 19.68 -13.08 1.22
CA GLY A 61 19.89 -12.51 2.55
C GLY A 61 20.95 -13.25 3.37
N PHE A 62 21.13 -14.55 3.12
CA PHE A 62 22.19 -15.38 3.71
C PHE A 62 23.58 -14.87 3.33
N TYR A 63 23.83 -14.67 2.03
CA TYR A 63 25.10 -14.11 1.54
C TYR A 63 25.35 -12.71 2.10
N GLY A 64 24.33 -11.83 2.11
CA GLY A 64 24.44 -10.50 2.70
C GLY A 64 24.76 -10.54 4.21
N ALA A 65 24.28 -11.55 4.94
CA ALA A 65 24.58 -11.73 6.36
C ALA A 65 26.04 -12.16 6.58
N LEU A 66 26.55 -13.09 5.77
CA LEU A 66 27.96 -13.50 5.80
C LEU A 66 28.89 -12.36 5.38
N PHE A 67 28.54 -11.61 4.32
CA PHE A 67 29.33 -10.46 3.88
C PHE A 67 29.46 -9.41 5.00
N ARG A 68 28.38 -9.18 5.76
CA ARG A 68 28.40 -8.32 6.96
C ARG A 68 29.33 -8.84 8.05
N GLN A 69 29.33 -10.14 8.29
CA GLN A 69 30.21 -10.77 9.26
C GLN A 69 31.67 -10.58 8.84
N SER A 70 32.01 -10.91 7.60
CA SER A 70 33.36 -10.76 7.05
C SER A 70 33.83 -9.30 7.06
N ALA A 71 32.97 -8.36 6.63
CA ALA A 71 33.27 -6.92 6.69
C ALA A 71 33.42 -6.40 8.13
N GLY A 72 32.66 -6.97 9.08
CA GLY A 72 32.76 -6.66 10.50
C GLY A 72 34.07 -7.13 11.12
N ILE A 73 34.50 -8.36 10.80
CA ILE A 73 35.78 -8.93 11.26
C ILE A 73 36.95 -8.14 10.66
N ALA A 74 36.87 -7.77 9.38
CA ALA A 74 37.88 -6.96 8.70
C ALA A 74 37.87 -5.47 9.13
N MET A 75 36.97 -5.06 10.04
CA MET A 75 36.85 -3.68 10.53
C MET A 75 36.64 -2.62 9.43
N LEU A 76 36.03 -3.01 8.30
CA LEU A 76 35.79 -2.13 7.15
C LEU A 76 34.60 -1.19 7.36
N LEU A 77 33.72 -1.54 8.29
CA LEU A 77 32.54 -0.75 8.59
C LEU A 77 32.92 0.37 9.58
N PRO A 78 32.69 1.65 9.24
CA PRO A 78 33.06 2.74 10.12
C PRO A 78 32.30 2.63 11.45
N GLY A 79 33.02 2.66 12.57
CA GLY A 79 32.46 2.63 13.92
C GLY A 79 32.00 4.01 14.40
N LYS A 80 31.20 4.07 15.48
CA LYS A 80 30.87 5.33 16.18
C LYS A 80 31.97 5.79 17.17
N GLY A 81 33.06 5.05 17.31
CA GLY A 81 34.17 5.29 18.25
C GLY A 81 34.46 4.08 19.13
N PHE A 82 35.58 4.11 19.88
CA PHE A 82 36.15 2.97 20.62
C PHE A 82 35.24 2.39 21.74
N LYS A 83 34.25 3.14 22.23
CA LYS A 83 33.41 2.75 23.38
C LYS A 83 31.96 2.42 23.04
N SER A 84 31.56 2.43 21.77
CA SER A 84 30.15 2.20 21.40
C SER A 84 30.00 1.19 20.28
N ARG A 85 29.08 0.23 20.47
CA ARG A 85 28.69 -0.71 19.42
C ARG A 85 27.75 -0.01 18.44
N THR A 86 28.00 -0.19 17.14
CA THR A 86 27.08 0.26 16.09
C THR A 86 25.79 -0.58 16.17
N PRO A 87 24.59 0.04 16.20
CA PRO A 87 23.34 -0.72 16.24
C PRO A 87 23.18 -1.58 15.00
N LEU A 88 22.54 -2.75 15.16
CA LEU A 88 22.47 -3.79 14.11
C LEU A 88 21.87 -3.27 12.80
N TRP A 89 20.80 -2.48 12.89
CA TRP A 89 20.12 -1.92 11.71
C TRP A 89 21.05 -1.02 10.88
N LEU A 90 21.87 -0.19 11.55
CA LEU A 90 22.81 0.70 10.88
C LEU A 90 23.97 -0.08 10.27
N ASN A 91 24.41 -1.14 10.95
CA ASN A 91 25.42 -2.06 10.42
C ASN A 91 24.89 -2.77 9.15
N ARG A 92 23.64 -3.27 9.17
CA ARG A 92 22.97 -3.84 7.98
C ARG A 92 22.92 -2.84 6.82
N LEU A 93 22.49 -1.60 7.10
CA LEU A 93 22.40 -0.56 6.07
C LEU A 93 23.76 -0.22 5.46
N ARG A 94 24.80 -0.02 6.28
CA ARG A 94 26.16 0.30 5.82
C ARG A 94 26.76 -0.84 5.01
N THR A 95 26.58 -2.07 5.48
CA THR A 95 27.07 -3.26 4.78
C THR A 95 26.37 -3.44 3.44
N LYS A 96 25.04 -3.23 3.38
CA LYS A 96 24.31 -3.32 2.12
C LYS A 96 24.87 -2.34 1.09
N LYS A 97 25.12 -1.08 1.49
CA LYS A 97 25.77 -0.07 0.64
C LYS A 97 27.19 -0.48 0.22
N LEU A 98 27.97 -1.07 1.13
CA LEU A 98 29.30 -1.57 0.82
C LEU A 98 29.23 -2.68 -0.23
N LEU A 99 28.36 -3.68 -0.03
CA LEU A 99 28.15 -4.77 -0.97
C LEU A 99 27.72 -4.27 -2.36
N GLU A 100 26.81 -3.30 -2.42
CA GLU A 100 26.38 -2.65 -3.67
C GLU A 100 27.54 -1.91 -4.35
N ALA A 101 28.35 -1.16 -3.59
CA ALA A 101 29.50 -0.44 -4.12
C ALA A 101 30.63 -1.36 -4.59
N THR A 102 30.78 -2.54 -3.98
CA THR A 102 31.83 -3.51 -4.30
C THR A 102 31.37 -4.58 -5.29
N ALA A 103 30.10 -4.57 -5.72
CA ALA A 103 29.53 -5.61 -6.58
C ALA A 103 30.23 -5.72 -7.95
N SER A 104 30.82 -4.63 -8.45
CA SER A 104 31.56 -4.60 -9.71
C SER A 104 33.01 -5.10 -9.61
N PHE A 105 33.53 -5.31 -8.40
CA PHE A 105 34.91 -5.73 -8.16
C PHE A 105 34.94 -7.21 -7.77
N GLU A 106 35.24 -8.08 -8.74
CA GLU A 106 35.27 -9.54 -8.54
C GLU A 106 36.36 -9.98 -7.56
N ASP A 107 37.45 -9.22 -7.49
CA ASP A 107 38.64 -9.45 -6.69
C ASP A 107 38.59 -8.78 -5.30
N PHE A 108 37.46 -8.18 -4.92
CA PHE A 108 37.32 -7.57 -3.60
C PHE A 108 37.47 -8.62 -2.48
N PRO A 109 38.45 -8.50 -1.56
CA PRO A 109 38.79 -9.57 -0.63
C PRO A 109 37.63 -10.07 0.24
N ILE A 110 36.73 -9.19 0.64
CA ILE A 110 35.56 -9.56 1.45
C ILE A 110 34.53 -10.33 0.64
N THR A 111 34.35 -9.99 -0.64
CA THR A 111 33.50 -10.74 -1.55
C THR A 111 34.04 -12.16 -1.69
N LEU A 112 35.34 -12.32 -1.94
CA LEU A 112 35.99 -13.63 -2.05
C LEU A 112 35.87 -14.44 -0.76
N GLU A 113 36.12 -13.83 0.40
CA GLU A 113 35.98 -14.50 1.69
C GLU A 113 34.53 -14.89 1.98
N THR A 114 33.56 -14.08 1.56
CA THR A 114 32.13 -14.41 1.69
C THR A 114 31.77 -15.62 0.83
N TRP A 115 32.26 -15.68 -0.40
CA TRP A 115 32.09 -16.86 -1.26
C TRP A 115 32.71 -18.11 -0.65
N ARG A 116 33.96 -18.02 -0.19
CA ARG A 116 34.66 -19.13 0.48
C ARG A 116 33.88 -19.61 1.70
N SER A 117 33.50 -18.72 2.60
CA SER A 117 32.77 -19.10 3.82
C SER A 117 31.38 -19.64 3.53
N SER A 118 30.69 -19.13 2.50
CA SER A 118 29.40 -19.67 2.07
C SER A 118 29.52 -21.10 1.55
N LEU A 119 30.47 -21.36 0.65
CA LEU A 119 30.60 -22.63 -0.06
C LEU A 119 31.33 -23.70 0.76
N SER A 120 32.32 -23.31 1.56
CA SER A 120 33.18 -24.24 2.29
C SER A 120 32.80 -24.41 3.75
N ASP A 121 32.39 -23.35 4.44
CA ASP A 121 32.14 -23.42 5.89
C ASP A 121 30.66 -23.68 6.21
N SER A 122 29.75 -23.06 5.45
CA SER A 122 28.33 -23.05 5.77
C SER A 122 27.52 -24.12 5.06
N PHE A 123 27.94 -24.53 3.85
CA PHE A 123 27.23 -25.53 3.06
C PHE A 123 27.99 -26.84 3.01
N ASP A 124 27.29 -27.93 3.32
CA ASP A 124 27.80 -29.29 3.05
C ASP A 124 27.44 -29.70 1.61
N LEU A 125 28.25 -29.21 0.66
CA LEU A 125 28.07 -29.52 -0.76
C LEU A 125 28.45 -30.96 -1.10
N THR A 126 29.39 -31.55 -0.37
CA THR A 126 29.84 -32.93 -0.57
C THR A 126 28.71 -33.91 -0.28
N THR A 127 28.06 -33.80 0.89
CA THR A 127 26.92 -34.65 1.23
C THR A 127 25.76 -34.41 0.29
N LEU A 128 25.46 -33.15 -0.05
CA LEU A 128 24.37 -32.86 -0.98
C LEU A 128 24.62 -33.47 -2.38
N SER A 129 25.84 -33.37 -2.90
CA SER A 129 26.22 -33.99 -4.17
C SER A 129 26.08 -35.51 -4.12
N SER A 130 26.48 -36.16 -3.03
CA SER A 130 26.30 -37.60 -2.83
C SER A 130 24.82 -38.00 -2.85
N ARG A 131 23.93 -37.22 -2.21
CA ARG A 131 22.49 -37.50 -2.21
C ARG A 131 21.87 -37.31 -3.59
N LEU A 132 22.34 -36.32 -4.35
CA LEU A 132 21.92 -36.16 -5.75
C LEU A 132 22.36 -37.34 -6.62
N GLN A 133 23.56 -37.89 -6.41
CA GLN A 133 23.99 -39.11 -7.12
C GLN A 133 23.16 -40.34 -6.74
N GLU A 134 22.75 -40.47 -5.47
CA GLU A 134 21.84 -41.52 -5.03
C GLU A 134 20.44 -41.38 -5.64
N LEU A 135 19.94 -40.14 -5.83
CA LEU A 135 18.71 -39.86 -6.57
C LEU A 135 18.86 -40.21 -8.06
N GLU A 136 19.97 -39.80 -8.70
CA GLU A 136 20.27 -40.05 -10.11
C GLU A 136 20.41 -41.55 -10.43
N SER A 137 20.98 -42.33 -9.51
CA SER A 137 21.12 -43.78 -9.64
C SER A 137 19.85 -44.55 -9.26
N GLY A 138 18.83 -43.88 -8.71
CA GLY A 138 17.59 -44.50 -8.23
C GLY A 138 17.72 -45.25 -6.91
N ALA A 139 18.84 -45.08 -6.18
CA ALA A 139 19.01 -45.60 -4.83
C ALA A 139 18.04 -44.91 -3.85
N ILE A 140 17.87 -43.59 -3.98
CA ILE A 140 16.77 -42.86 -3.35
C ILE A 140 15.61 -42.80 -4.34
N ARG A 141 14.42 -43.23 -3.89
CA ARG A 141 13.18 -43.15 -4.66
C ARG A 141 12.38 -41.91 -4.28
N ILE A 142 11.71 -41.35 -5.27
CA ILE A 142 10.88 -40.15 -5.15
C ILE A 142 9.42 -40.56 -5.39
N SER A 143 8.49 -39.95 -4.66
CA SER A 143 7.06 -40.20 -4.82
C SER A 143 6.28 -38.89 -4.71
N GLU A 144 5.49 -38.60 -5.74
CA GLU A 144 4.60 -37.44 -5.78
C GLU A 144 3.24 -37.73 -5.13
N VAL A 145 2.75 -36.81 -4.30
CA VAL A 145 1.41 -36.87 -3.72
C VAL A 145 0.75 -35.51 -3.78
N PHE A 146 -0.43 -35.44 -4.39
CA PHE A 146 -1.27 -34.25 -4.42
C PHE A 146 -2.29 -34.30 -3.28
N THR A 147 -2.21 -33.34 -2.37
CA THR A 147 -3.11 -33.27 -1.21
C THR A 147 -3.99 -32.02 -1.28
N LYS A 148 -5.26 -32.15 -0.86
CA LYS A 148 -6.19 -31.00 -0.78
C LYS A 148 -5.83 -30.06 0.37
N THR A 149 -5.33 -30.63 1.45
CA THR A 149 -4.83 -29.91 2.62
C THR A 149 -3.33 -30.18 2.77
N PRO A 150 -2.55 -29.22 3.27
CA PRO A 150 -1.13 -29.45 3.50
C PRO A 150 -0.86 -30.62 4.45
N SER A 151 0.24 -31.33 4.21
CA SER A 151 0.67 -32.47 5.05
C SER A 151 1.03 -32.01 6.47
N PRO A 152 0.78 -32.84 7.51
CA PRO A 152 1.26 -32.56 8.87
C PRO A 152 2.78 -32.31 8.95
N PHE A 153 3.58 -32.95 8.09
CA PHE A 153 5.03 -32.73 8.01
C PHE A 153 5.41 -31.33 7.52
N ALA A 154 4.52 -30.64 6.81
CA ALA A 154 4.78 -29.30 6.28
C ALA A 154 4.34 -28.18 7.23
N GLN A 155 3.80 -28.48 8.42
CA GLN A 155 3.21 -27.48 9.32
C GLN A 155 4.20 -26.37 9.69
N ASN A 156 5.47 -26.71 9.97
CA ASN A 156 6.49 -25.73 10.33
C ASN A 156 6.76 -24.76 9.16
N LEU A 157 6.93 -25.28 7.95
CA LEU A 157 7.13 -24.45 6.76
C LEU A 157 5.97 -23.51 6.48
N ILE A 158 4.72 -23.97 6.66
CA ILE A 158 3.54 -23.13 6.45
C ILE A 158 3.48 -21.99 7.47
N TRP A 159 3.87 -22.26 8.71
CA TRP A 159 3.99 -21.21 9.73
C TRP A 159 5.09 -20.21 9.39
N GLN A 160 6.27 -20.68 8.96
CA GLN A 160 7.35 -19.82 8.49
C GLN A 160 6.94 -18.98 7.27
N GLN A 161 6.21 -19.58 6.33
CA GLN A 161 5.64 -18.89 5.17
C GLN A 161 4.68 -17.78 5.59
N THR A 162 3.73 -18.11 6.46
CA THR A 162 2.72 -17.17 6.96
C THR A 162 3.39 -15.98 7.62
N ASN A 163 4.35 -16.21 8.51
CA ASN A 163 5.10 -15.13 9.16
C ASN A 163 5.90 -14.30 8.17
N THR A 164 6.56 -14.94 7.20
CA THR A 164 7.36 -14.21 6.20
C THR A 164 6.48 -13.21 5.46
N PHE A 165 5.32 -13.64 4.96
CA PHE A 165 4.41 -12.76 4.23
C PHE A 165 3.66 -11.77 5.12
N MET A 166 3.36 -12.12 6.38
CA MET A 166 2.69 -11.21 7.30
C MET A 166 3.52 -9.97 7.64
N TYR A 167 4.84 -10.09 7.66
CA TYR A 167 5.76 -8.99 8.01
C TYR A 167 6.55 -8.43 6.83
N GLN A 168 6.35 -8.96 5.63
CA GLN A 168 6.92 -8.41 4.41
C GLN A 168 6.17 -7.12 4.04
N ASP A 169 6.86 -6.15 3.42
CA ASP A 169 6.16 -4.99 2.87
C ASP A 169 5.46 -5.34 1.55
N ASP A 170 4.54 -4.49 1.12
CA ASP A 170 3.77 -4.70 -0.11
C ASP A 170 4.60 -4.41 -1.39
N ARG A 171 5.94 -4.29 -1.31
CA ARG A 171 6.75 -4.07 -2.52
C ARG A 171 6.75 -5.36 -3.34
N PRO A 172 6.47 -5.26 -4.65
CA PRO A 172 6.55 -6.41 -5.53
C PRO A 172 7.98 -6.97 -5.53
N GLY A 173 8.08 -8.30 -5.49
CA GLY A 173 9.35 -9.02 -5.51
C GLY A 173 10.11 -8.81 -6.81
N SER A 174 10.97 -7.79 -6.85
CA SER A 174 11.85 -7.41 -7.95
C SER A 174 11.15 -6.95 -9.25
N ALA A 175 11.80 -5.99 -9.91
CA ALA A 175 11.28 -5.17 -11.00
C ALA A 175 11.03 -5.93 -12.32
N GLY A 176 10.01 -6.79 -12.33
CA GLY A 176 9.45 -7.42 -13.53
C GLY A 176 8.09 -6.87 -13.94
N ALA A 177 7.47 -6.00 -13.14
CA ALA A 177 6.39 -5.17 -13.64
C ALA A 177 7.04 -4.20 -14.64
N GLY A 178 6.85 -4.44 -15.94
CA GLY A 178 7.26 -3.52 -16.98
C GLY A 178 6.86 -2.12 -16.56
N ARG A 179 7.84 -1.25 -16.32
CA ARG A 179 7.57 0.14 -15.99
C ARG A 179 6.68 0.66 -17.11
N PRO A 180 5.44 1.09 -16.83
CA PRO A 180 4.59 1.60 -17.87
C PRO A 180 5.36 2.73 -18.57
N GLY A 181 5.36 2.74 -19.90
CA GLY A 181 6.14 3.73 -20.65
C GLY A 181 5.74 5.16 -20.23
N ASP A 182 6.65 6.12 -20.36
CA ASP A 182 6.33 7.52 -20.08
C ASP A 182 5.17 8.02 -20.95
N ASP A 183 4.99 7.43 -22.13
CA ASP A 183 3.83 7.63 -23.01
C ASP A 183 2.53 7.08 -22.41
N PHE A 184 2.55 5.91 -21.77
CA PHE A 184 1.38 5.39 -21.05
C PHE A 184 0.97 6.32 -19.91
N PHE A 185 1.94 6.87 -19.16
CA PHE A 185 1.61 7.84 -18.11
C PHE A 185 1.09 9.15 -18.67
N ARG A 186 1.65 9.63 -19.79
CA ARG A 186 1.17 10.83 -20.48
C ARG A 186 -0.23 10.64 -21.04
N GLU A 187 -0.50 9.47 -21.61
CA GLU A 187 -1.81 9.06 -22.11
C GLU A 187 -2.80 8.92 -20.95
N LEU A 188 -2.48 8.21 -19.87
CA LEU A 188 -3.37 8.03 -18.73
C LEU A 188 -3.68 9.35 -18.00
N ALA A 189 -2.71 10.27 -17.94
CA ALA A 189 -2.90 11.58 -17.33
C ALA A 189 -3.72 12.55 -18.20
N LYS A 190 -3.63 12.46 -19.53
CA LYS A 190 -4.21 13.46 -20.46
C LYS A 190 -5.39 12.93 -21.29
N SER A 191 -5.54 11.62 -21.44
CA SER A 191 -6.66 11.02 -22.18
C SER A 191 -7.88 10.89 -21.26
N SER A 192 -8.96 11.59 -21.64
CA SER A 192 -10.28 11.41 -21.05
C SER A 192 -10.90 10.05 -21.42
N GLY A 193 -10.41 9.39 -22.48
CA GLY A 193 -10.98 8.16 -23.05
C GLY A 193 -10.65 6.86 -22.30
N LEU A 194 -9.56 6.80 -21.52
CA LEU A 194 -9.20 5.62 -20.71
C LEU A 194 -9.82 5.64 -19.31
N ARG A 195 -10.46 6.75 -18.91
CA ARG A 195 -11.25 6.78 -17.68
C ARG A 195 -12.56 6.06 -17.97
N PRO A 196 -12.97 5.05 -17.19
CA PRO A 196 -14.31 4.51 -17.33
C PRO A 196 -15.29 5.68 -17.21
N ALA A 197 -16.13 5.87 -18.23
CA ALA A 197 -17.10 6.95 -18.25
C ALA A 197 -18.05 6.76 -17.07
N ILE A 198 -17.91 7.58 -16.03
CA ILE A 198 -18.84 7.58 -14.90
C ILE A 198 -20.13 8.21 -15.41
N PRO A 199 -21.26 7.49 -15.40
CA PRO A 199 -22.53 8.06 -15.83
C PRO A 199 -22.81 9.34 -15.05
N ILE A 200 -23.27 10.39 -15.75
CA ILE A 200 -23.52 11.70 -15.12
C ILE A 200 -24.52 11.58 -13.96
N GLU A 201 -25.45 10.63 -14.02
CA GLU A 201 -26.40 10.30 -12.97
C GLU A 201 -25.71 9.85 -11.66
N VAL A 202 -24.63 9.06 -11.76
CA VAL A 202 -23.85 8.62 -10.60
C VAL A 202 -23.11 9.81 -9.98
N VAL A 203 -22.55 10.68 -10.81
CA VAL A 203 -21.89 11.92 -10.36
C VAL A 203 -22.90 12.85 -9.68
N GLN A 204 -24.08 13.05 -10.28
CA GLN A 204 -25.14 13.88 -9.73
C GLN A 204 -25.69 13.31 -8.43
N ARG A 205 -25.88 11.99 -8.34
CA ARG A 205 -26.30 11.32 -7.10
C ARG A 205 -25.26 11.45 -6.01
N TYR A 206 -23.98 11.23 -6.33
CA TYR A 206 -22.89 11.38 -5.37
C TYR A 206 -22.76 12.84 -4.89
N ARG A 207 -22.82 13.81 -5.83
CA ARG A 207 -22.85 15.23 -5.49
C ARG A 207 -24.06 15.57 -4.63
N GLY A 208 -25.26 15.11 -4.97
CA GLY A 208 -26.45 15.34 -4.16
C GLY A 208 -26.33 14.80 -2.74
N ARG A 209 -25.69 13.64 -2.54
CA ARG A 209 -25.41 13.09 -1.20
C ARG A 209 -24.34 13.88 -0.46
N MET A 210 -23.25 14.25 -1.14
CA MET A 210 -22.15 15.03 -0.55
C MET A 210 -22.61 16.43 -0.15
N MET A 211 -23.54 17.01 -0.92
CA MET A 211 -24.11 18.32 -0.68
C MET A 211 -25.38 18.23 0.17
N CYS A 212 -25.76 17.06 0.69
CA CYS A 212 -26.98 16.88 1.48
C CYS A 212 -28.27 17.42 0.80
N THR A 213 -28.32 17.40 -0.53
CA THR A 213 -29.49 17.82 -1.34
C THR A 213 -30.23 16.62 -1.96
N SER A 214 -29.79 15.39 -1.65
CA SER A 214 -30.45 14.17 -2.09
C SER A 214 -31.53 13.78 -1.06
N PRO A 215 -32.67 13.21 -1.51
CA PRO A 215 -33.71 12.73 -0.61
C PRO A 215 -33.15 11.78 0.46
N GLY A 216 -33.46 12.04 1.73
CA GLY A 216 -33.00 11.28 2.89
C GLY A 216 -31.56 11.58 3.37
N TYR A 217 -30.87 12.53 2.75
CA TYR A 217 -29.60 13.11 3.22
C TYR A 217 -29.76 14.59 3.59
N GLU A 218 -30.99 15.11 3.52
CA GLU A 218 -31.33 16.50 3.85
C GLU A 218 -31.12 16.74 5.35
N PRO A 219 -30.73 17.96 5.75
CA PRO A 219 -30.55 18.28 7.15
C PRO A 219 -31.91 18.27 7.87
N ASP A 220 -32.12 17.29 8.74
CA ASP A 220 -33.35 17.13 9.52
C ASP A 220 -33.37 17.97 10.82
N ASP A 221 -32.21 18.51 11.23
CA ASP A 221 -32.01 19.27 12.47
C ASP A 221 -31.05 20.44 12.23
N ILE A 222 -31.23 21.52 12.99
CA ILE A 222 -30.41 22.73 12.96
C ILE A 222 -28.95 22.41 13.26
N VAL A 223 -28.71 21.46 14.18
CA VAL A 223 -27.35 21.02 14.53
C VAL A 223 -26.64 20.36 13.33
N ILE A 224 -27.37 19.56 12.54
CA ILE A 224 -26.82 18.91 11.34
C ILE A 224 -26.54 19.94 10.25
N LEU A 225 -27.41 20.95 10.11
CA LEU A 225 -27.17 22.05 9.18
C LEU A 225 -25.92 22.85 9.57
N MET A 226 -25.67 23.07 10.86
CA MET A 226 -24.44 23.73 11.30
C MET A 226 -23.18 22.94 10.99
N ASP A 227 -23.18 21.64 11.24
CA ASP A 227 -22.04 20.79 10.92
C ASP A 227 -21.78 20.80 9.41
N LEU A 228 -22.84 20.83 8.59
CA LEU A 228 -22.75 20.99 7.15
C LEU A 228 -22.13 22.35 6.75
N ILE A 229 -22.57 23.46 7.38
CA ILE A 229 -22.01 24.80 7.13
C ILE A 229 -20.56 24.88 7.59
N ARG A 230 -20.20 24.20 8.67
CA ARG A 230 -18.83 24.13 9.19
C ARG A 230 -17.90 23.38 8.23
N ASP A 231 -18.35 22.24 7.71
CA ASP A 231 -17.59 21.41 6.78
C ASP A 231 -17.53 22.03 5.37
N ARG A 232 -18.55 22.83 5.00
CA ARG A 232 -18.65 23.48 3.69
C ARG A 232 -18.28 24.96 3.76
N VAL A 233 -17.06 25.23 3.31
CA VAL A 233 -16.49 26.59 3.24
C VAL A 233 -17.26 27.53 2.28
N LEU A 234 -18.01 26.98 1.32
CA LEU A 234 -18.84 27.75 0.37
C LEU A 234 -20.19 27.05 0.16
N ILE A 235 -21.28 27.81 0.34
CA ILE A 235 -22.66 27.40 0.10
C ILE A 235 -23.32 28.46 -0.79
N SER A 236 -24.03 28.02 -1.84
CA SER A 236 -24.77 28.95 -2.70
C SER A 236 -26.08 29.40 -2.05
N PRO A 237 -26.62 30.59 -2.39
CA PRO A 237 -27.92 31.04 -1.88
C PRO A 237 -29.07 30.06 -2.18
N GLN A 238 -28.99 29.35 -3.32
CA GLN A 238 -29.98 28.36 -3.73
C GLN A 238 -29.90 27.09 -2.88
N GLU A 239 -28.69 26.63 -2.53
CA GLU A 239 -28.48 25.49 -1.63
C GLU A 239 -28.96 25.82 -0.21
N LEU A 240 -28.67 27.04 0.26
CA LEU A 240 -29.11 27.50 1.57
C LEU A 240 -30.64 27.55 1.67
N GLN A 241 -31.31 28.04 0.63
CA GLN A 241 -32.77 28.07 0.56
C GLN A 241 -33.37 26.66 0.55
N PHE A 242 -32.76 25.71 -0.15
CA PHE A 242 -33.16 24.31 -0.15
C PHE A 242 -33.08 23.68 1.27
N TYR A 243 -32.01 23.95 2.02
CA TYR A 243 -31.89 23.44 3.39
C TYR A 243 -32.94 24.03 4.35
N LYS A 244 -33.36 25.28 4.15
CA LYS A 244 -34.46 25.87 4.94
C LYS A 244 -35.77 25.15 4.71
N GLU A 245 -36.11 24.94 3.43
CA GLU A 245 -37.35 24.29 3.04
C GLU A 245 -37.41 22.84 3.55
N ALA A 246 -36.26 22.15 3.54
CA ALA A 246 -36.12 20.82 4.13
C ALA A 246 -36.39 20.83 5.65
N LEU A 247 -35.76 21.74 6.42
CA LEU A 247 -35.98 21.89 7.86
C LEU A 247 -37.43 22.24 8.21
N GLU A 248 -38.05 23.16 7.47
CA GLU A 248 -39.45 23.56 7.65
C GLU A 248 -40.40 22.38 7.37
N SER A 249 -40.09 21.56 6.36
CA SER A 249 -40.89 20.37 6.01
C SER A 249 -40.79 19.27 7.09
N THR A 250 -39.61 19.10 7.71
CA THR A 250 -39.39 18.16 8.82
C THR A 250 -40.03 18.67 10.11
N ALA A 251 -39.98 19.97 10.38
CA ALA A 251 -40.69 20.61 11.49
C ALA A 251 -42.22 20.43 11.36
N ALA A 252 -42.77 20.62 10.16
CA ALA A 252 -44.18 20.40 9.85
C ALA A 252 -44.59 18.92 10.03
N GLN A 253 -43.75 17.96 9.63
CA GLN A 253 -44.00 16.52 9.83
C GLN A 253 -43.85 16.07 11.30
N SER A 254 -42.99 16.72 12.08
CA SER A 254 -42.78 16.42 13.51
C SER A 254 -43.93 16.93 14.41
N SER A 255 -44.61 18.01 13.99
CA SER A 255 -45.79 18.56 14.69
C SER A 255 -47.00 17.61 14.67
N GLY A 256 -47.04 16.64 13.74
CA GLY A 256 -48.03 15.58 13.68
C GLY A 256 -47.71 14.31 14.49
N LYS A 257 -46.51 14.18 15.10
CA LYS A 257 -46.07 12.93 15.76
C LYS A 257 -45.51 13.07 17.18
N ARG A 258 -45.49 14.26 17.79
CA ARG A 258 -45.08 14.44 19.20
C ARG A 258 -46.24 14.19 20.18
N ALA A 259 -46.61 12.92 20.34
CA ALA A 259 -47.23 12.43 21.56
C ALA A 259 -46.29 11.40 22.22
N GLY A 260 -45.52 11.88 23.21
CA GLY A 260 -44.96 11.04 24.28
C GLY A 260 -43.52 10.54 24.09
N LYS A 261 -42.55 11.25 24.69
CA LYS A 261 -41.68 10.69 25.75
C LYS A 261 -40.74 11.75 26.33
N ASN A 262 -40.84 11.93 27.65
CA ASN A 262 -39.92 12.68 28.51
C ASN A 262 -38.46 12.26 28.31
N ARG A 263 -37.57 13.25 28.16
CA ARG A 263 -36.15 13.15 28.56
C ARG A 263 -35.78 14.41 29.34
N PRO A 264 -35.37 14.29 30.62
CA PRO A 264 -35.12 15.47 31.45
C PRO A 264 -33.69 16.00 31.25
N ASN A 265 -33.58 17.34 31.25
CA ASN A 265 -32.41 18.13 31.64
C ASN A 265 -31.22 18.32 30.67
N ARG A 266 -31.42 18.20 29.35
CA ARG A 266 -30.48 18.76 28.33
C ARG A 266 -30.96 20.06 27.66
N GLU A 267 -32.21 20.43 27.89
CA GLU A 267 -32.93 21.39 27.06
C GLU A 267 -32.45 22.85 27.24
N ALA A 268 -32.05 23.31 28.43
CA ALA A 268 -31.82 24.76 28.64
C ALA A 268 -30.57 25.35 27.94
N SER A 269 -29.53 24.55 27.69
CA SER A 269 -28.30 24.99 26.98
C SER A 269 -28.36 24.69 25.49
N GLU A 270 -29.01 23.60 25.07
CA GLU A 270 -29.29 23.30 23.66
C GLU A 270 -30.31 24.29 23.09
N VAL A 271 -31.36 24.64 23.84
CA VAL A 271 -32.36 25.65 23.44
C VAL A 271 -31.73 27.04 23.34
N ARG A 272 -30.86 27.45 24.28
CA ARG A 272 -30.17 28.74 24.18
C ARG A 272 -29.21 28.82 22.99
N LEU A 273 -28.53 27.73 22.68
CA LEU A 273 -27.68 27.63 21.50
C LEU A 273 -28.56 27.68 20.24
N GLN A 274 -29.62 26.88 20.18
CA GLN A 274 -30.62 26.89 19.10
C GLN A 274 -31.22 28.28 18.89
N ASP A 275 -31.61 29.01 19.94
CA ASP A 275 -32.13 30.38 19.84
C ASP A 275 -31.06 31.35 19.28
N THR A 276 -29.82 31.32 19.80
CA THR A 276 -28.73 32.14 19.25
C THR A 276 -28.33 31.76 17.83
N LEU A 277 -28.59 30.51 17.44
CA LEU A 277 -28.33 29.98 16.11
C LEU A 277 -29.43 30.31 15.12
N GLU A 278 -30.68 30.27 15.55
CA GLU A 278 -31.84 30.73 14.80
C GLU A 278 -31.73 32.24 14.57
N GLU A 279 -31.31 33.02 15.57
CA GLU A 279 -31.00 34.45 15.43
C GLU A 279 -29.80 34.69 14.49
N GLY A 280 -28.72 33.92 14.63
CA GLY A 280 -27.53 34.01 13.78
C GLY A 280 -27.78 33.63 12.32
N LEU A 281 -28.57 32.58 12.08
CA LEU A 281 -29.01 32.18 10.75
C LEU A 281 -30.01 33.20 10.20
N ALA A 282 -31.01 33.65 10.94
CA ALA A 282 -31.95 34.68 10.48
C ALA A 282 -31.22 35.96 10.05
N ALA A 283 -30.19 36.39 10.79
CA ALA A 283 -29.35 37.53 10.43
C ALA A 283 -28.51 37.32 9.14
N ILE A 284 -28.05 36.08 8.87
CA ILE A 284 -27.40 35.70 7.60
C ILE A 284 -28.41 35.72 6.45
N LEU A 285 -29.68 35.42 6.72
CA LEU A 285 -30.72 35.17 5.73
C LEU A 285 -31.52 36.42 5.32
N ASP A 286 -31.64 37.44 6.19
CA ASP A 286 -32.32 38.71 5.89
C ASP A 286 -31.45 39.72 5.13
N ALA A 287 -30.13 39.48 5.03
CA ALA A 287 -29.20 40.38 4.38
C ALA A 287 -29.23 40.23 2.85
N GLU A 288 -30.21 40.85 2.18
CA GLU A 288 -30.40 40.84 0.72
C GLU A 288 -29.21 41.36 -0.11
N ASN A 289 -28.09 41.82 0.48
CA ASN A 289 -26.92 42.25 -0.31
C ASN A 289 -25.59 42.43 0.45
N SER A 290 -25.30 41.70 1.54
CA SER A 290 -23.99 41.86 2.18
C SER A 290 -23.31 40.55 2.56
N VAL A 291 -22.11 40.38 2.00
CA VAL A 291 -21.07 39.51 2.56
C VAL A 291 -20.80 39.99 3.98
N VAL A 292 -21.32 39.28 4.97
CA VAL A 292 -20.98 39.50 6.37
C VAL A 292 -20.36 38.22 6.90
N ALA A 293 -19.04 38.24 7.01
CA ALA A 293 -18.26 37.20 7.66
C ALA A 293 -18.44 37.31 9.16
N TYR A 294 -19.00 36.27 9.81
CA TYR A 294 -18.88 36.09 11.24
C TYR A 294 -18.23 34.74 11.56
N CYS A 295 -17.01 34.82 12.09
CA CYS A 295 -16.32 33.71 12.74
C CYS A 295 -16.88 33.54 14.15
N ALA A 296 -17.36 32.35 14.46
CA ALA A 296 -17.29 31.82 15.80
C ALA A 296 -17.19 30.30 15.73
N LEU A 297 -15.96 29.79 15.88
CA LEU A 297 -15.55 28.71 16.79
C LEU A 297 -14.20 28.13 16.35
N GLU A 298 -13.17 28.44 17.16
CA GLU A 298 -11.87 27.78 17.30
C GLU A 298 -10.80 27.88 16.17
N THR A 299 -9.89 28.84 16.37
CA THR A 299 -8.41 28.71 16.20
C THR A 299 -7.72 28.63 14.83
N VAL A 300 -8.30 29.01 13.68
CA VAL A 300 -7.49 29.40 12.49
C VAL A 300 -8.25 30.43 11.63
N PRO A 301 -7.65 31.55 11.18
CA PRO A 301 -8.30 32.47 10.26
C PRO A 301 -8.15 31.98 8.81
N LEU A 302 -9.25 31.55 8.19
CA LEU A 302 -9.33 31.38 6.74
C LEU A 302 -10.14 32.55 6.15
N LEU A 303 -9.47 33.34 5.31
CA LEU A 303 -10.04 34.48 4.58
C LEU A 303 -10.87 33.94 3.39
N PHE A 304 -12.12 34.38 3.23
CA PHE A 304 -12.92 34.06 2.05
C PHE A 304 -13.46 35.32 1.35
N LEU A 305 -13.28 35.36 0.03
CA LEU A 305 -13.82 36.35 -0.91
C LEU A 305 -14.98 35.70 -1.66
N ALA A 306 -16.13 36.37 -1.70
CA ALA A 306 -17.26 35.99 -2.56
C ALA A 306 -17.39 37.00 -3.70
N PHE A 307 -17.43 36.50 -4.95
CA PHE A 307 -17.77 37.28 -6.14
C PHE A 307 -19.26 37.12 -6.43
N SER A 308 -19.94 38.22 -6.80
CA SER A 308 -21.33 38.20 -7.26
C SER A 308 -21.42 37.88 -8.76
N ASP A 309 -22.51 37.23 -9.15
CA ASP A 309 -22.81 36.67 -10.48
C ASP A 309 -23.10 37.73 -11.59
N ARG A 310 -22.53 38.94 -11.49
CA ARG A 310 -22.75 40.01 -12.49
C ARG A 310 -21.80 39.97 -13.71
N PHE A 311 -21.01 38.93 -13.89
CA PHE A 311 -20.12 38.79 -15.07
C PHE A 311 -20.63 37.81 -16.15
N ALA A 312 -21.88 37.34 -16.09
CA ALA A 312 -22.46 36.48 -17.12
C ALA A 312 -22.99 37.22 -18.37
N ARG A 313 -22.69 38.51 -18.59
CA ARG A 313 -23.07 39.23 -19.82
C ARG A 313 -22.00 40.23 -20.27
N SER A 314 -20.97 39.74 -20.96
CA SER A 314 -20.17 40.52 -21.92
C SER A 314 -19.35 39.58 -22.83
N GLU A 315 -19.98 38.57 -23.41
CA GLU A 315 -19.37 37.73 -24.46
C GLU A 315 -20.25 37.74 -25.72
N LYS A 316 -20.76 38.92 -26.08
CA LYS A 316 -21.52 39.14 -27.33
C LYS A 316 -21.08 40.35 -28.17
N ASP A 317 -20.03 41.09 -27.78
CA ASP A 317 -19.50 42.21 -28.57
C ASP A 317 -18.04 41.97 -29.02
N SER A 318 -17.75 40.82 -29.62
CA SER A 318 -16.50 40.63 -30.40
C SER A 318 -16.69 39.91 -31.75
N GLU A 319 -17.91 39.96 -32.31
CA GLU A 319 -18.14 39.75 -33.75
C GLU A 319 -18.38 41.10 -34.44
N ALA A 320 -17.32 41.85 -34.75
CA ALA A 320 -17.33 42.85 -35.82
C ALA A 320 -15.92 43.39 -36.17
N ARG A 321 -15.22 42.63 -37.03
CA ARG A 321 -14.37 43.07 -38.16
C ARG A 321 -13.07 43.87 -37.92
N PRO A 322 -12.14 43.87 -38.90
CA PRO A 322 -11.77 42.82 -39.87
C PRO A 322 -10.41 42.18 -39.57
#